data_AF-F8S683-F1
#
_entry.id   AF-F8S683-F1
#
_cell.length_a   1.000
_cell.length_b   1.000
_cell.length_c   1.000
_cell.angle_alpha   90.00
_cell.angle_beta   90.00
_cell.angle_gamma   90.00
#
_symmetry.space_group_name_H-M   'P 1'
#
loop_
_entity.id
_entity.type
_entity.pdbx_description
1 polymer ?
#
loop_
_entity_poly.entity_id
_entity_poly.type
_entity_poly.pdbx_seq_one_letter_code
_entity_poly.pdbx_strand_id
1 'polypeptide(L)' 'LSAEPYHGTLFADQPVMFVSPASRPPMASLCELVHLCGGRVSQVPCQASIIIGPYSGKKKATVKYLSEKWI' A
#
# COMPACT_ATOMS: atom_id res chain seq x y z
N LEU A 1 -25.10 -6.43 -22.45
CA LEU A 1 -24.07 -6.94 -21.51
C LEU A 1 -23.54 -5.75 -20.76
N SER A 2 -23.97 -5.51 -19.53
CA SER A 2 -23.29 -4.55 -18.67
C SER A 2 -22.02 -5.27 -18.19
N ALA A 3 -20.85 -4.77 -18.57
CA ALA A 3 -19.61 -5.28 -18.00
C ALA A 3 -19.57 -4.77 -16.55
N GLU A 4 -19.59 -5.68 -15.59
CA GLU A 4 -19.34 -5.29 -14.20
C GLU A 4 -17.99 -4.58 -14.12
N PRO A 5 -17.86 -3.47 -13.36
CA PRO A 5 -16.59 -2.81 -13.18
C PRO A 5 -15.52 -3.81 -12.69
N TYR A 6 -14.48 -4.02 -13.49
CA TYR A 6 -13.40 -4.92 -13.11
C TYR A 6 -12.60 -4.31 -11.96
N HIS A 7 -12.39 -5.11 -10.92
CA HIS A 7 -11.52 -4.76 -9.81
C HIS A 7 -10.40 -5.79 -9.70
N GLY A 8 -9.15 -5.32 -9.61
CA GLY A 8 -8.01 -6.20 -9.44
C GLY A 8 -8.02 -6.87 -8.07
N THR A 9 -7.41 -8.05 -7.99
CA THR A 9 -7.31 -8.87 -6.76
C THR A 9 -5.87 -9.17 -6.35
N LEU A 10 -4.87 -8.57 -7.03
CA LEU A 10 -3.44 -8.81 -6.79
C LEU A 10 -3.03 -8.62 -5.32
N PHE A 11 -3.61 -7.64 -4.63
CA PHE A 11 -3.33 -7.33 -3.23
C PHE A 11 -4.45 -7.71 -2.27
N ALA A 12 -5.45 -8.49 -2.70
CA ALA A 12 -6.62 -8.84 -1.88
C ALA A 12 -6.23 -9.56 -0.57
N ASP A 13 -5.24 -10.46 -0.66
CA ASP A 13 -4.75 -11.23 0.49
C ASP A 13 -3.62 -10.54 1.25
N GLN A 14 -3.21 -9.34 0.82
CA GLN A 14 -2.17 -8.59 1.53
C GLN A 14 -2.75 -7.92 2.78
N PRO A 15 -1.95 -7.81 3.86
CA PRO A 15 -2.33 -7.04 5.02
C PRO A 15 -2.42 -5.55 4.69
N VAL A 16 -2.98 -4.77 5.62
CA VAL A 16 -3.06 -3.31 5.48
C VAL A 16 -1.66 -2.72 5.27
N MET A 17 -1.55 -1.87 4.26
CA MET A 17 -0.34 -1.15 3.88
C MET A 17 -0.40 0.30 4.35
N PHE A 18 0.76 0.91 4.54
CA PHE A 18 0.92 2.35 4.69
C PHE A 18 1.92 2.84 3.65
N VAL A 19 1.54 3.84 2.86
CA VAL A 19 2.42 4.45 1.85
C VAL A 19 3.01 5.74 2.42
N SER A 20 4.33 5.87 2.37
CA SER A 20 5.03 7.04 2.87
C SER A 20 4.60 8.32 2.13
N PRO A 21 4.35 9.44 2.83
CA PRO A 21 4.09 10.73 2.20
C PRO A 21 5.26 11.23 1.33
N ALA A 22 6.48 10.73 1.59
CA ALA A 22 7.68 11.07 0.84
C ALA A 22 7.98 10.08 -0.31
N SER A 23 7.02 9.22 -0.69
CA SER A 23 7.23 8.20 -1.71
C SER A 23 7.48 8.77 -3.10
N ARG A 24 8.15 7.98 -3.94
CA ARG A 24 8.32 8.24 -5.38
C ARG A 24 8.04 6.96 -6.17
N PRO A 25 6.96 6.90 -6.99
CA PRO A 25 5.98 7.95 -7.35
C PRO A 25 5.15 8.53 -6.17
N PRO A 26 4.43 9.67 -6.37
CA PRO A 26 3.66 10.32 -5.31
C PRO A 26 2.69 9.37 -4.59
N MET A 27 2.54 9.56 -3.27
CA MET A 27 1.74 8.70 -2.39
C MET A 27 0.32 8.46 -2.94
N ALA A 28 -0.33 9.51 -3.46
CA ALA A 28 -1.68 9.41 -3.99
C ALA A 28 -1.80 8.38 -5.13
N SER A 29 -0.87 8.41 -6.09
CA SER A 29 -0.84 7.47 -7.22
C SER A 29 -0.57 6.03 -6.77
N LEU A 30 0.33 5.85 -5.80
CA LEU A 30 0.58 4.52 -5.24
C LEU A 30 -0.63 4.00 -4.45
N CYS A 31 -1.31 4.84 -3.68
CA CYS A 31 -2.53 4.44 -2.98
C CYS A 31 -3.63 4.04 -3.94
N GLU A 32 -3.79 4.79 -5.04
CA GLU A 32 -4.74 4.49 -6.11
C GLU A 32 -4.44 3.14 -6.77
N LEU A 33 -3.18 2.88 -7.13
CA LEU A 33 -2.76 1.58 -7.67
C LEU A 33 -3.05 0.43 -6.71
N VAL A 34 -2.68 0.58 -5.43
CA VAL A 34 -2.97 -0.43 -4.41
C VAL A 34 -4.47 -0.68 -4.31
N HIS A 35 -5.29 0.37 -4.33
CA HIS A 35 -6.75 0.24 -4.28
C HIS A 35 -7.31 -0.48 -5.50
N LEU A 36 -6.96 -0.04 -6.72
CA LEU A 36 -7.40 -0.67 -7.98
C LEU A 36 -7.01 -2.15 -8.08
N CYS A 37 -5.91 -2.52 -7.43
CA CYS A 37 -5.41 -3.90 -7.35
C CYS A 37 -5.95 -4.70 -6.15
N GLY A 38 -6.96 -4.21 -5.43
CA GLY A 38 -7.63 -4.94 -4.35
C GLY A 38 -6.97 -4.82 -2.97
N GLY A 39 -5.98 -3.94 -2.83
CA GLY A 39 -5.23 -3.72 -1.60
C GLY A 39 -5.90 -2.71 -0.67
N ARG A 40 -5.43 -2.70 0.59
CA ARG A 40 -5.93 -1.82 1.65
C ARG A 40 -4.82 -0.89 2.12
N VAL A 41 -5.09 0.41 2.16
CA VAL A 41 -4.15 1.42 2.65
C VAL A 41 -4.71 2.11 3.89
N SER A 42 -3.91 2.24 4.94
CA SER A 42 -4.21 3.09 6.10
C SER A 42 -3.42 4.40 6.01
N GLN A 43 -4.02 5.48 6.52
CA GLN A 43 -3.36 6.77 6.74
C GLN A 43 -2.48 6.77 8.00
N VAL A 44 -2.55 5.72 8.82
CA VAL A 44 -1.86 5.63 10.11
C VAL A 44 -0.85 4.46 10.09
N PRO A 45 0.47 4.71 10.20
CA PRO A 45 1.49 3.67 10.11
C PRO A 45 1.33 2.53 11.14
N CYS A 46 0.76 2.81 12.31
CA CYS A 46 0.63 1.81 13.37
C CYS A 46 -0.44 0.73 13.07
N GLN A 47 -1.31 0.96 12.08
CA GLN A 47 -2.34 0.02 11.64
C GLN A 47 -1.88 -0.86 10.47
N ALA A 48 -0.70 -0.60 9.92
CA ALA A 48 -0.17 -1.32 8.77
C ALA A 48 0.85 -2.39 9.18
N SER A 49 0.84 -3.52 8.47
CA SER A 49 1.87 -4.56 8.58
C SER A 49 2.91 -4.47 7.46
N ILE A 50 2.66 -3.62 6.46
CA ILE A 50 3.60 -3.29 5.38
C ILE A 50 3.71 -1.77 5.28
N ILE A 51 4.92 -1.25 5.30
CA ILE A 51 5.24 0.15 5.05
C ILE A 51 5.99 0.25 3.73
N ILE A 52 5.50 1.10 2.82
CA ILE A 52 6.04 1.31 1.48
C ILE A 52 6.72 2.68 1.41
N GLY A 53 7.96 2.69 0.91
CA GLY A 53 8.75 3.91 0.68
C GLY A 53 9.54 4.36 1.91
N PRO A 54 10.09 5.59 1.88
CA PRO A 54 10.96 6.10 2.94
C PRO A 54 10.26 6.13 4.30
N TYR A 55 10.90 5.56 5.33
CA TYR A 55 10.37 5.56 6.70
C TYR A 55 11.49 5.84 7.71
N SER A 56 11.38 6.96 8.42
CA SER A 56 12.34 7.42 9.44
C SER A 56 11.94 7.07 10.87
N GLY A 57 10.75 6.50 11.08
CA GLY A 57 10.28 6.09 12.39
C GLY A 57 10.97 4.82 12.92
N LYS A 58 10.72 4.49 14.19
CA LYS A 58 11.23 3.27 14.80
C LYS A 58 10.66 2.04 14.08
N LYS A 59 11.55 1.18 13.57
CA LYS A 59 11.17 -0.05 12.90
C LYS A 59 10.68 -1.11 13.91
N LYS A 60 9.62 -1.84 13.54
CA LYS A 60 9.07 -2.97 14.30
C LYS A 60 9.37 -4.27 13.57
N ALA A 61 9.79 -5.31 14.30
CA ALA A 61 10.12 -6.61 13.71
C ALA A 61 8.92 -7.29 13.03
N THR A 62 7.70 -6.97 13.45
CA THR A 62 6.45 -7.50 12.89
C THR A 62 5.97 -6.79 11.63
N VAL A 63 6.66 -5.71 11.21
CA VAL A 63 6.29 -4.88 10.06
C VAL A 63 7.31 -5.04 8.95
N LYS A 64 6.83 -5.25 7.72
CA LYS A 64 7.68 -5.27 6.52
C LYS A 64 7.90 -3.84 6.03
N TYR A 65 9.14 -3.48 5.75
CA TYR A 65 9.50 -2.17 5.19
C TYR A 65 10.04 -2.40 3.78
N LEU A 66 9.29 -1.96 2.77
CA LEU A 66 9.56 -2.24 1.36
C LEU A 66 9.69 -0.92 0.58
N SER A 67 10.40 -0.96 -0.54
CA SER A 67 10.43 0.16 -1.49
C SER A 67 9.16 0.22 -2.33
N GLU A 68 8.89 1.37 -2.94
CA GLU A 68 7.79 1.60 -3.88
C GLU A 68 7.78 0.60 -5.03
N LYS A 69 8.95 0.13 -5.50
CA LYS A 69 9.09 -0.83 -6.61
C LYS A 69 8.51 -2.23 -6.35
N TRP A 70 8.14 -2.53 -5.12
CA TRP A 70 7.48 -3.79 -4.78
C TRP A 70 5.99 -3.76 -5.14
N ILE A 71 5.38 -2.56 -5.14
CA ILE A 71 4.08 -2.30 -5.74
C ILE A 71 4.24 -2.36 -7.26
#